data_AF-A0A8S0FZE9-F1
#
_entry.id   AF-A0A8S0FZE9-F1
#
_cell.length_a   1.000
_cell.length_b   1.000
_cell.length_c   1.000
_cell.angle_alpha   90.00
_cell.angle_beta   90.00
_cell.angle_gamma   90.00
#
_symmetry.space_group_name_H-M   'P 1'
#
loop_
_entity.id
_entity.type
_entity.pdbx_description
1 polymer ?
#
loop_
_entity_poly.entity_id
_entity_poly.type
_entity_poly.pdbx_seq_one_letter_code
_entity_poly.pdbx_strand_id
1 'polypeptide(L)' 'MTVAISADGGKSWSWRRNLDEGDGYCMTNNSLEKLNREFSYPSIKQSPDGTLHIAYTWWRQAIKYVRISPEWVKGQAS' A
#
# COMPACT_ATOMS: atom_id res chain seq x y z
N MET A 1 -3.80 -3.96 0.30
CA MET A 1 -2.45 -3.36 0.33
C MET A 1 -2.24 -2.71 1.68
N THR A 2 -1.21 -3.12 2.41
CA THR A 2 -0.94 -2.63 3.76
C THR A 2 0.44 -1.98 3.80
N VAL A 3 0.52 -0.80 4.42
CA VAL A 3 1.78 -0.13 4.76
C VAL A 3 2.08 -0.36 6.23
N ALA A 4 3.35 -0.60 6.55
CA ALA A 4 3.82 -0.86 7.90
C ALA A 4 5.08 -0.03 8.20
N ILE A 5 5.24 0.40 9.45
CA ILE A 5 6.45 1.10 9.92
C ILE A 5 7.12 0.26 11.01
N SER A 6 8.43 0.11 10.88
CA SER A 6 9.31 -0.44 11.89
C SER A 6 10.24 0.66 12.41
N ALA A 7 10.46 0.69 13.73
CA ALA A 7 11.44 1.56 14.37
C ALA A 7 12.72 0.82 14.80
N ASP A 8 12.78 -0.50 14.60
CA ASP A 8 13.84 -1.36 15.11
C ASP A 8 14.61 -2.10 13.99
N GLY A 9 14.64 -1.49 12.80
CA GLY A 9 15.35 -2.02 11.64
C GLY A 9 14.67 -3.25 11.02
N GLY A 10 13.35 -3.37 11.17
CA GLY A 10 12.53 -4.43 10.57
C GLY A 10 12.31 -5.65 11.46
N LYS A 11 12.69 -5.62 12.75
CA LYS A 11 12.45 -6.73 13.68
C LYS A 11 10.97 -6.81 14.09
N SER A 12 10.31 -5.66 14.26
CA SER A 12 8.88 -5.56 14.54
C SER A 12 8.21 -4.47 13.70
N TRP A 13 6.90 -4.62 13.48
CA TRP A 13 6.07 -3.77 12.62
C TRP A 13 4.79 -3.37 13.35
N SER A 14 4.96 -2.58 14.41
CA SER A 14 3.89 -2.24 15.36
C SER A 14 2.81 -1.33 14.76
N TRP A 15 3.18 -0.46 13.81
CA TRP A 15 2.24 0.43 13.14
C TRP A 15 1.93 -0.07 11.74
N ARG A 16 0.66 -0.34 11.48
CA ARG A 16 0.16 -0.85 10.20
C ARG A 16 -1.16 -0.18 9.85
N ARG A 17 -1.34 0.18 8.57
CA ARG A 17 -2.62 0.62 8.02
C ARG A 17 -2.83 0.09 6.62
N ASN A 18 -4.10 -0.15 6.29
CA ASN A 18 -4.50 -0.54 4.96
C ASN A 18 -4.63 0.71 4.07
N LEU A 19 -3.95 0.68 2.92
CA LEU A 19 -4.15 1.64 1.84
C LEU A 19 -5.38 1.27 1.00
N ASP A 20 -5.61 -0.03 0.86
CA ASP A 20 -6.80 -0.63 0.27
C ASP A 20 -7.00 -2.03 0.86
N GLU A 21 -8.24 -2.48 0.92
CA GLU A 21 -8.63 -3.83 1.31
C GLU A 21 -9.25 -4.54 0.12
N GLY A 22 -8.86 -5.78 -0.09
CA GLY A 22 -9.37 -6.62 -1.16
C GLY A 22 -10.33 -7.65 -0.58
N ASP A 23 -11.27 -8.12 -1.40
CA ASP A 23 -12.23 -9.15 -1.03
C ASP A 23 -11.66 -10.58 -1.13
N GLY A 24 -10.36 -10.73 -1.39
CA GLY A 24 -9.67 -12.01 -1.45
C GLY A 24 -9.70 -12.70 -2.82
N TYR A 25 -10.35 -12.13 -3.85
CA TYR A 25 -10.28 -12.65 -5.21
C TYR A 25 -8.95 -12.31 -5.89
N CYS A 26 -7.96 -13.16 -5.65
CA CYS A 26 -6.67 -13.17 -6.33
C CYS A 26 -6.53 -14.49 -7.12
N MET A 27 -5.70 -14.52 -8.17
CA MET A 27 -5.34 -15.70 -8.99
C MET A 27 -6.05 -15.96 -10.33
N THR A 28 -6.80 -15.00 -10.89
CA THR A 28 -7.04 -15.02 -12.35
C THR A 28 -6.12 -14.02 -13.02
N ASN A 29 -5.35 -14.42 -14.04
CA ASN A 29 -4.64 -13.46 -14.89
C ASN A 29 -5.58 -12.81 -15.92
N ASN A 30 -6.90 -12.96 -15.73
CA ASN A 30 -7.91 -12.43 -16.62
C ASN A 30 -8.16 -10.95 -16.31
N SER A 31 -7.34 -10.10 -16.91
CA SER A 31 -7.49 -8.64 -16.83
C SER A 31 -8.64 -8.14 -17.72
N LEU A 32 -9.08 -8.92 -18.72
CA LEU A 32 -10.15 -8.52 -19.65
C LEU A 32 -11.52 -8.50 -18.95
N GLU A 33 -11.81 -9.50 -18.13
CA GLU A 33 -13.10 -9.60 -17.42
C GLU A 33 -13.11 -8.91 -16.05
N LYS A 34 -12.02 -8.22 -15.69
CA LYS A 34 -11.88 -7.50 -14.41
C LYS A 34 -12.11 -8.37 -13.16
N LEU A 35 -11.82 -9.67 -13.28
CA LEU A 35 -11.99 -10.63 -12.19
C LEU A 35 -10.79 -10.65 -11.23
N ASN A 36 -9.65 -10.11 -11.66
CA ASN A 36 -8.49 -9.94 -10.80
C ASN A 36 -8.70 -8.72 -9.90
N ARG A 37 -8.88 -8.94 -8.60
CA ARG A 37 -9.02 -7.88 -7.59
C ARG A 37 -7.77 -7.75 -6.70
N GLU A 38 -6.62 -8.17 -7.23
CA GLU A 38 -5.32 -8.14 -6.56
C GLU A 38 -4.76 -6.71 -6.48
N PHE A 39 -4.04 -6.42 -5.39
CA PHE A 39 -3.12 -5.29 -5.30
C PHE A 39 -1.69 -5.80 -5.28
N SER A 40 -0.87 -5.41 -6.25
CA SER A 40 0.45 -6.02 -6.46
C SER A 40 1.54 -5.00 -6.76
N TYR A 41 2.80 -5.45 -6.68
CA TYR A 41 3.99 -4.70 -7.05
C TYR A 41 4.09 -3.29 -6.42
N PRO A 42 4.10 -3.18 -5.08
CA PRO A 42 4.24 -1.89 -4.43
C PRO A 42 5.65 -1.32 -4.62
N SER A 43 5.71 0.01 -4.73
CA SER A 43 6.92 0.81 -4.62
C SER A 43 6.68 1.94 -3.62
N ILE A 44 7.71 2.32 -2.87
CA ILE A 44 7.65 3.39 -1.87
C ILE A 44 8.91 4.25 -1.93
N LYS A 45 8.74 5.57 -1.82
CA LYS A 45 9.82 6.54 -1.67
C LYS A 45 9.42 7.61 -0.64
N GLN A 46 10.33 7.91 0.28
CA GLN A 46 10.15 9.03 1.20
C GLN A 46 10.77 10.31 0.62
N SER A 47 10.02 11.41 0.67
CA SER A 47 10.51 12.74 0.30
C SER A 47 11.23 13.42 1.48
N PRO A 48 12.05 14.46 1.24
CA PRO A 48 12.77 15.16 2.32
C PRO A 48 11.86 15.79 3.39
N ASP A 49 10.60 16.09 3.03
CA ASP A 49 9.57 16.59 3.95
C ASP A 49 8.94 15.48 4.81
N GLY A 50 9.40 14.23 4.68
CA GLY A 50 8.89 13.07 5.39
C GLY A 50 7.70 12.38 4.72
N THR A 51 7.12 12.95 3.65
CA THR A 51 5.97 12.38 2.93
C THR A 51 6.33 11.03 2.33
N LEU A 52 5.46 10.02 2.51
CA LEU A 52 5.57 8.72 1.86
C LEU A 52 4.79 8.73 0.54
N HIS A 53 5.51 8.53 -0.56
CA HIS A 53 4.97 8.36 -1.90
C HIS A 53 4.90 6.87 -2.21
N ILE A 54 3.70 6.35 -2.44
CA ILE A 54 3.48 4.91 -2.65
C ILE A 54 2.70 4.71 -3.95
N ALA A 55 3.18 3.81 -4.80
CA ALA A 55 2.48 3.39 -6.02
C ALA A 55 2.40 1.85 -6.08
N TYR A 56 1.27 1.33 -6.55
CA TYR A 56 1.04 -0.11 -6.70
C TYR A 56 0.04 -0.40 -7.82
N THR A 57 0.11 -1.61 -8.36
CA THR A 57 -0.85 -2.13 -9.33
C THR A 57 -2.19 -2.36 -8.65
N TRP A 58 -3.24 -1.76 -9.19
CA TRP A 58 -4.62 -1.90 -8.77
C TRP A 58 -5.37 -2.76 -9.79
N TRP A 59 -5.72 -3.99 -9.39
CA TRP A 59 -6.54 -4.94 -10.16
C TRP A 59 -5.98 -5.31 -11.55
N ARG A 60 -4.67 -5.08 -11.78
CA ARG A 60 -4.03 -5.11 -13.11
C ARG A 60 -4.73 -4.23 -14.16
N GLN A 61 -5.42 -3.19 -13.71
CA GLN A 61 -6.14 -2.21 -14.55
C GLN A 61 -5.43 -0.87 -14.56
N ALA A 62 -4.83 -0.48 -13.42
CA ALA A 62 -4.21 0.82 -13.26
C ALA A 62 -3.04 0.76 -12.26
N ILE A 63 -2.30 1.86 -12.19
CA ILE A 63 -1.39 2.14 -11.09
C ILE A 63 -2.08 3.14 -10.17
N LYS A 64 -2.34 2.74 -8.92
CA LYS A 64 -2.81 3.65 -7.88
C LYS A 64 -1.61 4.31 -7.22
N TYR A 65 -1.72 5.60 -6.97
CA TYR A 65 -0.71 6.42 -6.31
C TYR A 65 -1.32 7.12 -5.10
N VAL A 66 -0.63 7.08 -3.96
CA VAL A 66 -1.04 7.74 -2.72
C VAL A 66 0.12 8.50 -2.08
N ARG A 67 -0.20 9.59 -1.40
CA ARG A 67 0.71 10.39 -0.58
C ARG A 67 0.19 10.42 0.85
N ILE A 68 0.98 9.96 1.79
CA ILE A 68 0.59 9.89 3.21
C ILE A 68 1.75 10.31 4.11
N SER A 69 1.43 10.77 5.33
CA SER A 69 2.43 10.98 6.38
C SER A 69 2.71 9.67 7.14
N PRO A 70 3.92 9.48 7.70
CA PRO A 70 4.18 8.40 8.67
C PRO A 70 3.23 8.42 9.88
N GLU A 71 2.78 9.61 10.28
CA GLU A 71 1.90 9.88 11.42
C GLU A 71 0.51 9.33 11.17
N TRP A 72 0.00 9.51 9.94
CA TRP A 72 -1.22 8.87 9.49
C TRP A 72 -1.13 7.34 9.63
N VAL A 73 0.01 6.72 9.26
CA VAL A 73 0.21 5.26 9.43
C VAL A 73 0.22 4.85 10.90
N LYS A 74 0.83 5.65 11.77
CA LYS A 74 0.88 5.42 13.23
C LYS A 74 -0.46 5.64 13.94
N GLY A 75 -1.46 6.21 13.25
CA GLY A 75 -2.74 6.54 13.83
C GLY A 75 -2.74 7.81 14.68
N GLN A 76 -1.74 8.68 14.47
CA GLN A 76 -1.67 10.00 15.06
C GLN A 76 -2.35 10.98 14.09
N ALA A 77 -3.26 11.82 14.60
CA ALA A 77 -3.86 12.86 13.77
C ALA A 77 -2.76 13.77 13.23
N SER A 78 -2.81 14.07 11.92
CA SER A 78 -1.96 15.07 11.27
C SER A 78 -2.51 16.47 11.48
#